data_AF-A0A016XG34-F1
#
_entry.id   AF-A0A016XG34-F1
#
_cell.length_a   1.000
_cell.length_b   1.000
_cell.length_c   1.000
_cell.angle_alpha   90.00
_cell.angle_beta   90.00
_cell.angle_gamma   90.00
#
_symmetry.space_group_name_H-M   'P 1'
#
loop_
_entity.id
_entity.type
_entity.pdbx_description
1 polymer ?
#
loop_
_entity_poly.entity_id
_entity_poly.type
_entity_poly.pdbx_seq_one_letter_code
_entity_poly.pdbx_strand_id
1 'polypeptide(L)'
;MTLGELIPALREISPDPTVRRLIELLEGWRTDGRTADELHQSVERYIGNSWIASDEEHKTVYRLWTAFRDECISGLLGMTINERLFCFDLFDAWDNAGTEEGRAVIRNKIDFG
;
A
#
# COMPACT_ATOMS: atom_id res chain seq x y z
N MET A 1 -10.91 1.95 0.37
CA MET A 1 -10.10 0.75 0.26
C MET A 1 -8.77 0.95 0.97
N THR A 2 -8.53 0.16 2.00
CA THR A 2 -7.26 0.13 2.76
C THR A 2 -6.26 -0.86 2.16
N LEU A 3 -5.02 -0.85 2.65
CA LEU A 3 -4.00 -1.83 2.27
C LEU A 3 -4.41 -3.26 2.68
N GLY A 4 -5.08 -3.38 3.82
CA GLY A 4 -5.63 -4.65 4.32
C GLY A 4 -6.75 -5.22 3.43
N GLU A 5 -7.47 -4.37 2.69
CA GLU A 5 -8.51 -4.76 1.73
C GLU A 5 -7.93 -5.01 0.32
N LEU A 6 -6.94 -4.21 -0.10
CA LEU A 6 -6.28 -4.32 -1.40
C LEU A 6 -5.63 -5.69 -1.61
N ILE A 7 -4.85 -6.14 -0.63
CA ILE A 7 -4.05 -7.37 -0.74
C ILE A 7 -4.92 -8.62 -0.95
N PRO A 8 -5.97 -8.88 -0.13
CA PRO A 8 -6.91 -9.96 -0.38
C PRO A 8 -7.61 -9.85 -1.73
N ALA A 9 -8.06 -8.65 -2.12
CA ALA A 9 -8.73 -8.46 -3.40
C ALA A 9 -7.82 -8.84 -4.58
N LEU A 10 -6.55 -8.44 -4.57
CA LEU A 10 -5.57 -8.84 -5.59
C LEU A 10 -5.37 -10.36 -5.65
N ARG A 11 -5.36 -11.04 -4.50
CA ARG A 11 -5.22 -12.51 -4.43
C ARG A 11 -6.40 -13.26 -5.05
N GLU A 12 -7.60 -12.73 -4.88
CA GLU A 12 -8.82 -13.35 -5.43
C GLU A 12 -8.90 -13.24 -6.95
N ILE A 13 -8.33 -12.18 -7.53
CA ILE A 13 -8.46 -11.87 -8.95
C ILE A 13 -7.60 -12.76 -9.84
N SER A 14 -6.34 -13.04 -9.44
CA SER A 14 -5.43 -13.75 -10.33
C SER A 14 -4.33 -14.52 -9.59
N PRO A 15 -4.04 -15.77 -10.00
CA PRO A 15 -2.85 -16.50 -9.58
C PRO A 15 -1.59 -16.09 -10.37
N ASP A 16 -1.66 -15.10 -11.26
CA ASP A 16 -0.55 -14.66 -12.10
C ASP A 16 0.70 -14.30 -11.24
N PRO A 17 1.90 -14.81 -11.59
CA PRO A 17 3.14 -14.54 -10.84
C PRO A 17 3.46 -13.04 -10.68
N THR A 18 3.09 -12.22 -11.65
CA THR A 18 3.23 -10.76 -11.61
C THR A 18 2.35 -10.15 -10.54
N VAL A 19 1.08 -10.57 -10.47
CA VAL A 19 0.15 -10.10 -9.43
C VAL A 19 0.61 -10.59 -8.05
N ARG A 20 1.11 -11.83 -7.96
CA ARG A 20 1.71 -12.36 -6.73
C ARG A 20 2.90 -11.52 -6.27
N ARG A 21 3.77 -11.10 -7.19
CA ARG A 21 4.93 -10.28 -6.86
C ARG A 21 4.55 -8.85 -6.46
N LEU A 22 3.49 -8.29 -7.02
CA LEU A 22 2.89 -7.04 -6.54
C LEU A 22 2.40 -7.19 -5.09
N ILE A 23 1.71 -8.28 -4.78
CA ILE A 23 1.25 -8.56 -3.41
C ILE A 23 2.42 -8.65 -2.44
N GLU A 24 3.50 -9.36 -2.80
CA GLU A 24 4.72 -9.43 -1.98
C GLU A 24 5.34 -8.05 -1.73
N LEU A 25 5.32 -7.15 -2.72
CA LEU A 25 5.82 -5.78 -2.59
C LEU A 25 4.97 -4.98 -1.59
N LEU A 26 3.64 -5.11 -1.65
CA LEU A 26 2.68 -4.44 -0.76
C LEU A 26 2.79 -4.96 0.68
N GLU A 27 2.94 -6.28 0.85
CA GLU A 27 3.11 -6.90 2.17
C GLU A 27 4.44 -6.53 2.80
N GLY A 28 5.53 -6.62 2.04
CA GLY A 28 6.87 -6.27 2.51
C GLY A 28 6.99 -4.80 2.88
N TRP A 29 6.21 -3.91 2.25
CA TRP A 29 6.24 -2.50 2.57
C TRP A 29 5.90 -2.19 4.03
N ARG A 30 5.00 -2.96 4.67
CA ARG A 30 4.59 -2.69 6.07
C ARG A 30 5.75 -2.71 7.06
N THR A 31 6.75 -3.54 6.79
CA THR A 31 7.87 -3.79 7.71
C THR A 31 9.20 -3.21 7.22
N ASP A 32 9.24 -2.66 6.01
CA ASP A 32 10.44 -2.00 5.49
C ASP A 32 10.47 -0.49 5.81
N GLY A 33 11.58 0.15 5.46
CA GLY A 33 11.82 1.58 5.71
C GLY A 33 11.22 2.53 4.66
N ARG A 34 10.54 2.03 3.61
CA ARG A 34 10.02 2.90 2.54
C ARG A 34 8.83 3.71 3.01
N THR A 35 8.72 4.96 2.57
CA THR A 35 7.57 5.83 2.81
C THR A 35 6.37 5.48 1.91
N ALA A 36 5.21 6.09 2.18
CA ALA A 36 4.01 5.96 1.35
C ALA A 36 4.23 6.51 -0.08
N ASP A 37 5.05 7.56 -0.23
CA ASP A 37 5.44 8.07 -1.55
C ASP A 37 6.35 7.07 -2.31
N GLU A 38 7.34 6.50 -1.64
CA GLU A 38 8.19 5.46 -2.24
C GLU A 38 7.39 4.20 -2.61
N LEU A 39 6.36 3.84 -1.82
CA LEU A 39 5.41 2.79 -2.18
C LEU A 39 4.67 3.13 -3.47
N HIS A 40 4.08 4.33 -3.53
CA HIS A 40 3.35 4.80 -4.69
C HIS A 40 4.21 4.72 -5.96
N GLN A 41 5.40 5.30 -5.93
CA GLN A 41 6.35 5.26 -7.05
C GLN A 41 6.74 3.82 -7.42
N SER A 42 6.99 2.96 -6.42
CA SER A 42 7.38 1.56 -6.65
C SER A 42 6.27 0.78 -7.34
N VAL A 43 5.02 0.96 -6.91
CA VAL A 43 3.87 0.22 -7.47
C VAL A 43 3.50 0.74 -8.85
N GLU A 44 3.44 2.05 -9.07
CA GLU A 44 3.17 2.63 -10.41
C GLU A 44 4.23 2.15 -11.41
N ARG A 45 5.52 2.18 -11.02
CA ARG A 45 6.61 1.65 -11.84
C ARG A 45 6.47 0.15 -12.09
N TYR A 46 6.08 -0.62 -11.08
CA TYR A 46 5.94 -2.07 -11.20
C TYR A 46 4.83 -2.42 -12.17
N ILE A 47 3.63 -1.87 -12.00
CA ILE A 47 2.49 -2.14 -12.88
C ILE A 47 2.80 -1.68 -14.31
N GLY A 48 3.34 -0.47 -14.48
CA GLY A 48 3.66 0.07 -15.82
C GLY A 48 4.75 -0.67 -16.59
N ASN A 49 5.58 -1.48 -15.94
CA ASN A 49 6.66 -2.26 -16.57
C ASN A 49 6.42 -3.77 -16.55
N SER A 50 5.27 -4.22 -16.06
CA SER A 50 4.98 -5.63 -15.93
C SER A 50 3.98 -6.09 -16.99
N TRP A 51 4.13 -7.34 -17.43
CA TRP A 51 3.22 -7.97 -18.35
C TRP A 51 2.26 -8.90 -17.60
N ILE A 52 1.02 -8.46 -17.42
CA ILE A 52 -0.08 -9.31 -16.94
C ILE A 52 -0.76 -9.87 -18.18
N ALA A 53 -0.84 -11.21 -18.30
CA ALA A 53 -1.23 -11.87 -19.54
C ALA A 53 -2.66 -11.54 -20.01
N SER A 54 -3.55 -11.21 -19.07
CA SER A 54 -4.94 -10.85 -19.33
C SER A 54 -5.14 -9.33 -19.19
N ASP A 55 -5.59 -8.68 -20.26
CA ASP A 55 -5.94 -7.25 -20.26
C ASP A 55 -7.00 -6.91 -19.20
N GLU A 56 -7.95 -7.81 -18.96
CA GLU A 56 -9.01 -7.61 -17.97
C GLU A 56 -8.47 -7.72 -16.54
N GLU A 57 -7.54 -8.64 -16.30
CA GLU A 57 -6.82 -8.74 -15.03
C GLU A 57 -5.96 -7.50 -14.80
N HIS A 58 -5.22 -7.05 -15.82
CA HIS A 58 -4.42 -5.84 -15.75
C HIS A 58 -5.26 -4.60 -15.38
N LYS A 59 -6.40 -4.41 -16.06
CA LYS A 59 -7.35 -3.33 -15.75
C LYS A 59 -7.89 -3.43 -14.33
N THR A 60 -8.24 -4.63 -13.88
CA THR A 60 -8.78 -4.86 -12.55
C THR A 60 -7.74 -4.58 -11.46
N VAL A 61 -6.51 -5.08 -11.63
CA VAL A 61 -5.38 -4.79 -10.75
C VAL A 61 -5.12 -3.29 -10.66
N TYR A 62 -5.07 -2.59 -11.79
CA TYR A 62 -4.84 -1.15 -11.80
C TYR A 62 -5.98 -0.36 -11.17
N ARG A 63 -7.24 -0.79 -11.36
CA ARG A 63 -8.41 -0.18 -10.73
C ARG A 63 -8.38 -0.33 -9.21
N LEU A 64 -8.03 -1.51 -8.70
CA LEU A 64 -7.86 -1.72 -7.26
C LEU A 64 -6.74 -0.83 -6.73
N TRP A 65 -5.55 -0.89 -7.34
CA TRP A 65 -4.45 -0.03 -6.93
C TRP A 65 -4.85 1.46 -6.89
N THR A 66 -5.52 1.94 -7.93
CA THR A 66 -6.04 3.32 -8.02
C THR A 66 -6.99 3.64 -6.88
N ALA A 67 -7.94 2.75 -6.55
CA ALA A 67 -8.87 2.99 -5.44
C ALA A 67 -8.15 3.13 -4.08
N PHE A 68 -7.13 2.31 -3.83
CA PHE A 68 -6.31 2.46 -2.63
C PHE A 68 -5.45 3.73 -2.66
N ARG A 69 -4.78 4.00 -3.78
CA ARG A 69 -3.93 5.18 -3.95
C ARG A 69 -4.73 6.47 -3.71
N ASP A 70 -5.87 6.60 -4.35
CA ASP A 70 -6.66 7.84 -4.29
C ASP A 70 -7.20 8.08 -2.88
N GLU A 71 -7.58 7.03 -2.17
CA GLU A 71 -8.08 7.12 -0.79
C GLU A 71 -6.96 7.31 0.23
N CYS A 72 -5.96 6.43 0.22
CA CYS A 72 -4.97 6.31 1.29
C CYS A 72 -3.62 6.98 1.02
N ILE A 73 -3.34 7.42 -0.21
CA ILE A 73 -2.10 8.13 -0.57
C ILE A 73 -2.41 9.57 -0.96
N SER A 74 -3.24 9.77 -1.98
CA SER A 74 -3.63 11.12 -2.42
C SER A 74 -4.52 11.83 -1.41
N GLY A 75 -5.33 11.09 -0.64
CA GLY A 75 -6.20 11.63 0.41
C GLY A 75 -5.52 12.02 1.73
N LEU A 76 -4.20 11.82 1.86
CA LEU A 76 -3.48 11.94 3.14
C LEU A 76 -3.55 13.32 3.79
N LEU A 77 -3.65 14.39 2.99
CA LEU A 77 -3.62 15.78 3.49
C LEU A 77 -4.82 16.13 4.40
N GLY A 78 -5.91 15.36 4.33
CA GLY A 78 -7.10 15.54 5.20
C GLY A 78 -7.19 14.57 6.37
N MET A 79 -6.31 13.57 6.44
CA MET A 79 -6.42 12.47 7.40
C MET A 79 -5.70 12.76 8.71
N THR A 80 -6.36 12.42 9.81
CA THR A 80 -5.75 12.23 11.12
C THR A 80 -4.75 11.07 11.11
N ILE A 81 -3.85 11.02 12.08
CA ILE A 81 -2.89 9.90 12.21
C ILE A 81 -3.60 8.53 12.29
N ASN A 82 -4.73 8.45 13.01
CA ASN A 82 -5.48 7.19 13.15
C ASN A 82 -6.06 6.72 11.82
N GLU A 83 -6.58 7.65 11.00
CA GLU A 83 -7.09 7.31 9.65
C GLU A 83 -5.96 6.82 8.75
N ARG A 84 -4.77 7.42 8.83
CA ARG A 84 -3.58 6.96 8.09
C ARG A 84 -3.15 5.56 8.54
N LEU A 85 -3.07 5.33 9.86
CA LEU A 85 -2.75 4.01 10.42
C LEU A 85 -3.77 2.94 9.99
N PHE A 86 -5.05 3.30 9.92
CA PHE A 86 -6.10 2.42 9.41
C PHE A 86 -5.90 2.12 7.91
N CYS A 87 -5.65 3.14 7.11
CA CYS A 87 -5.42 3.04 5.67
C CYS A 87 -4.28 2.06 5.32
N PHE A 88 -3.19 2.11 6.09
CA PHE A 88 -2.01 1.29 5.86
C PHE A 88 -1.94 0.03 6.73
N ASP A 89 -2.94 -0.19 7.59
CA ASP A 89 -3.02 -1.31 8.52
C ASP A 89 -1.74 -1.45 9.39
N LEU A 90 -1.45 -0.36 10.11
CA LEU A 90 -0.24 -0.15 10.92
C LEU A 90 -0.52 0.07 12.42
N PHE A 91 -1.75 -0.19 12.89
CA PHE A 91 -2.06 -0.05 14.33
C PHE A 91 -1.19 -0.95 15.21
N ASP A 92 -0.99 -2.21 14.83
CA ASP A 92 -0.12 -3.12 15.58
C ASP A 92 1.33 -2.61 15.63
N ALA A 93 1.84 -2.06 14.53
CA ALA A 93 3.18 -1.48 14.51
C ALA A 93 3.27 -0.25 15.43
N TRP A 94 2.23 0.59 15.42
CA TRP A 94 2.14 1.79 16.25
C TRP A 94 2.07 1.50 17.74
N ASP A 95 1.29 0.49 18.12
CA ASP A 95 1.14 0.07 19.51
C ASP A 95 2.41 -0.61 20.03
N ASN A 96 3.07 -1.41 19.19
CA ASN A 96 4.32 -2.09 19.53
C ASN A 96 5.55 -1.15 19.55
N ALA A 97 5.47 0.04 18.96
CA ALA A 97 6.60 0.98 18.92
C ALA A 97 7.10 1.39 20.32
N GLY A 98 6.21 1.42 21.32
CA GLY A 98 6.55 1.58 22.75
C GLY A 98 7.13 2.94 23.16
N THR A 99 7.65 3.73 22.23
CA THR A 99 8.23 5.07 22.46
C THR A 99 7.73 6.09 21.45
N GLU A 100 7.86 7.38 21.78
CA GLU A 100 7.49 8.46 20.86
C GLU A 100 8.42 8.50 19.64
N GLU A 101 9.69 8.16 19.81
CA GLU A 101 10.66 8.06 18.71
C GLU A 101 10.25 6.98 17.71
N GLY A 102 9.81 5.81 18.19
CA GLY A 102 9.31 4.74 17.31
C GLY A 102 8.04 5.14 16.57
N ARG A 103 7.12 5.83 17.25
CA ARG A 103 5.90 6.38 16.63
C ARG A 103 6.22 7.48 15.62
N ALA A 104 7.25 8.29 15.84
CA ALA A 104 7.70 9.28 14.88
C ALA A 104 8.22 8.64 13.58
N VAL A 105 8.91 7.50 13.67
CA VAL A 105 9.33 6.73 12.47
C VAL A 105 8.11 6.26 11.66
N ILE A 106 7.10 5.70 12.33
CA ILE A 106 5.87 5.24 11.65
C ILE A 106 5.11 6.42 11.06
N ARG A 107 5.04 7.55 11.77
CA ARG A 107 4.42 8.79 11.27
C ARG A 107 5.11 9.26 9.99
N ASN A 108 6.44 9.37 9.99
CA ASN A 108 7.20 9.76 8.81
C ASN A 108 7.01 8.78 7.64
N LYS A 109 6.82 7.49 7.91
CA LYS A 109 6.54 6.47 6.88
C LYS A 109 5.21 6.74 6.14
N ILE A 110 4.20 7.24 6.83
CA ILE A 110 2.84 7.45 6.29
C ILE A 110 2.48 8.92 6.09
N ASP A 111 3.45 9.81 6.27
CA ASP A 111 3.34 11.22 5.93
C ASP A 111 3.75 11.41 4.47
N PHE A 112 3.00 12.25 3.77
CA PHE A 112 3.30 12.70 2.42
C PHE A 112 3.88 14.11 2.55
N GLY A 113 5.20 14.23 2.36
CA GLY A 113 5.95 15.49 2.44
C GLY A 113 6.37 15.99 1.07
#